data_AF-A0A5N5Q6E4-F1
#
_entry.id   AF-A0A5N5Q6E4-F1
#
_cell.length_a   1.000
_cell.length_b   1.000
_cell.length_c   1.000
_cell.angle_alpha   90.00
_cell.angle_beta   90.00
_cell.angle_gamma   90.00
#
_symmetry.space_group_name_H-M   'P 1'
#
loop_
_entity.id
_entity.type
_entity.pdbx_description
1 polymer ?
#
loop_
_entity_poly.entity_id
_entity_poly.type
_entity_poly.pdbx_seq_one_letter_code
_entity_poly.pdbx_strand_id
1 'polypeptide(L)'
;MDMKREYCCDDFTHVVDFLKDRVPGITIATDIICGFPGETDEDFQQTMELVRKYRFPSLFINQFYPRPGTPAAKMEQVPAHVKKQRTKELSALFHSYNPYDHKVGEKQSVLVTEESFDAQYYVAHNKFYEQVLVPKKPEFKGKMIEVDIFEAGKHFLRGRPVEDSTVITPSINQPLEKGEISGLSQKQKASSQNGVHAPLTPASIGCSWNLDGQGLKLLSVGLTLLAVVVVFIFEKLQ
;
A
#
# COMPACT_ATOMS: atom_id res chain seq x y z
N MET A 1 -24.85 7.08 4.54
CA MET A 1 -23.79 6.15 4.96
C MET A 1 -23.94 5.83 6.44
N ASP A 2 -24.31 4.60 6.74
CA ASP A 2 -24.73 4.20 8.09
C ASP A 2 -23.57 3.84 9.01
N MET A 3 -22.45 3.37 8.46
CA MET A 3 -21.21 3.10 9.19
C MET A 3 -20.34 4.35 9.45
N LYS A 4 -20.77 5.55 9.03
CA LYS A 4 -20.03 6.81 9.18
C LYS A 4 -18.60 6.80 8.61
N ARG A 5 -18.36 6.03 7.55
CA ARG A 5 -17.13 6.14 6.76
C ARG A 5 -17.16 7.43 5.94
N GLU A 6 -16.01 8.10 5.82
CA GLU A 6 -15.85 9.33 5.03
C GLU A 6 -15.40 9.03 3.58
N TYR A 7 -15.59 7.80 3.13
CA TYR A 7 -15.22 7.31 1.80
C TYR A 7 -16.22 6.27 1.31
N CYS A 8 -16.34 6.11 -0.01
CA CYS A 8 -17.20 5.13 -0.66
C CYS A 8 -16.41 3.94 -1.24
N CYS A 9 -17.13 2.98 -1.82
CA CYS A 9 -16.53 1.80 -2.45
C CYS A 9 -15.61 2.18 -3.62
N ASP A 10 -15.96 3.24 -4.36
CA ASP A 10 -15.16 3.72 -5.49
C ASP A 10 -13.84 4.34 -5.02
N ASP A 11 -13.84 5.09 -3.91
CA ASP A 11 -12.62 5.63 -3.30
C ASP A 11 -11.69 4.50 -2.84
N PHE A 12 -12.25 3.49 -2.16
CA PHE A 12 -11.49 2.30 -1.75
C PHE A 12 -10.88 1.61 -2.97
N THR A 13 -11.68 1.41 -4.02
CA THR A 13 -11.26 0.75 -5.25
C THR A 13 -10.15 1.51 -5.95
N HIS A 14 -10.27 2.84 -6.05
CA HIS A 14 -9.24 3.70 -6.61
C HIS A 14 -7.90 3.55 -5.87
N VAL A 15 -7.92 3.58 -4.53
CA VAL A 15 -6.72 3.44 -3.71
C VAL A 15 -6.09 2.06 -3.88
N VAL A 16 -6.89 0.99 -3.84
CA VAL A 16 -6.37 -0.38 -3.98
C VAL A 16 -5.77 -0.59 -5.36
N ASP A 17 -6.46 -0.19 -6.43
CA ASP A 17 -5.95 -0.32 -7.80
C ASP A 17 -4.66 0.49 -7.97
N PHE A 18 -4.62 1.74 -7.49
CA PHE A 18 -3.41 2.57 -7.53
C PHE A 18 -2.22 1.93 -6.82
N LEU A 19 -2.44 1.37 -5.62
CA LEU A 19 -1.38 0.71 -4.85
C LEU A 19 -0.88 -0.56 -5.53
N LYS A 20 -1.79 -1.39 -6.07
CA LYS A 20 -1.42 -2.63 -6.78
C LYS A 20 -0.60 -2.33 -8.04
N ASP A 21 -0.91 -1.25 -8.74
CA ASP A 21 -0.19 -0.82 -9.95
C ASP A 21 1.21 -0.27 -9.63
N ARG A 22 1.36 0.45 -8.51
CA ARG A 22 2.61 1.16 -8.17
C ARG A 22 3.53 0.42 -7.21
N VAL A 23 3.01 -0.56 -6.47
CA VAL A 23 3.78 -1.34 -5.49
C VAL A 23 3.63 -2.82 -5.82
N PRO A 24 4.49 -3.35 -6.72
CA PRO A 24 4.45 -4.76 -7.09
C PRO A 24 4.56 -5.68 -5.86
N GLY A 25 3.64 -6.64 -5.77
CA GLY A 25 3.57 -7.61 -4.68
C GLY A 25 2.94 -7.08 -3.38
N ILE A 26 2.35 -5.88 -3.37
CA ILE A 26 1.68 -5.38 -2.15
C ILE A 26 0.57 -6.33 -1.66
N THR A 27 0.61 -6.62 -0.37
CA THR A 27 -0.43 -7.38 0.32
C THR A 27 -1.47 -6.42 0.89
N ILE A 28 -2.72 -6.59 0.48
CA ILE A 28 -3.86 -5.86 1.06
C ILE A 28 -4.60 -6.81 2.01
N ALA A 29 -4.59 -6.46 3.29
CA ALA A 29 -5.38 -7.12 4.33
C ALA A 29 -6.58 -6.24 4.69
N THR A 30 -7.74 -6.83 4.94
CA THR A 30 -8.94 -6.07 5.31
C THR A 30 -9.88 -6.84 6.23
N ASP A 31 -10.70 -6.10 6.97
CA ASP A 31 -11.71 -6.63 7.88
C ASP A 31 -13.10 -6.31 7.32
N ILE A 32 -13.96 -7.31 7.23
CA ILE A 32 -15.35 -7.19 6.82
C ILE A 32 -16.26 -7.57 7.98
N ILE A 33 -17.29 -6.76 8.21
CA ILE A 33 -18.34 -7.02 9.17
C ILE A 33 -19.62 -7.31 8.39
N CYS A 34 -20.11 -8.55 8.46
CA CYS A 34 -21.40 -8.93 7.88
C CYS A 34 -22.53 -8.62 8.85
N GLY A 35 -23.66 -8.18 8.32
CA GLY A 35 -24.88 -7.97 9.08
C GLY A 35 -24.90 -6.67 9.86
N PHE A 36 -24.20 -5.63 9.39
CA PHE A 36 -24.33 -4.30 9.95
C PHE A 36 -25.82 -3.87 9.93
N PRO A 37 -26.33 -3.16 10.94
CA PRO A 37 -27.74 -2.75 10.97
C PRO A 37 -28.12 -1.96 9.71
N GLY A 38 -29.16 -2.41 9.01
CA GLY A 38 -29.60 -1.87 7.72
C GLY A 38 -28.98 -2.51 6.46
N GLU A 39 -28.03 -3.46 6.59
CA GLU A 39 -27.41 -4.13 5.44
C GLU A 39 -28.41 -4.94 4.61
N THR A 40 -28.59 -4.53 3.36
CA THR A 40 -29.46 -5.19 2.37
C THR A 40 -28.78 -6.37 1.69
N ASP A 41 -29.53 -7.14 0.90
CA ASP A 41 -28.94 -8.23 0.12
C ASP A 41 -28.06 -7.67 -1.01
N GLU A 42 -28.42 -6.54 -1.58
CA GLU A 42 -27.64 -5.81 -2.58
C GLU A 42 -26.30 -5.35 -2.01
N ASP A 43 -26.27 -4.77 -0.80
CA ASP A 43 -25.04 -4.36 -0.12
C ASP A 43 -24.11 -5.55 0.12
N PHE A 44 -24.68 -6.69 0.53
CA PHE A 44 -23.92 -7.90 0.74
C PHE A 44 -23.36 -8.46 -0.59
N GLN A 45 -24.13 -8.42 -1.68
CA GLN A 45 -23.62 -8.84 -2.98
C GLN A 45 -22.49 -7.93 -3.49
N GLN A 46 -22.58 -6.62 -3.28
CA GLN A 46 -21.48 -5.70 -3.60
C GLN A 46 -20.21 -6.03 -2.81
N THR A 47 -20.36 -6.40 -1.53
CA THR A 47 -19.25 -6.87 -0.71
C THR A 47 -18.61 -8.15 -1.28
N MET A 48 -19.44 -9.10 -1.72
CA MET A 48 -18.98 -10.34 -2.35
C MET A 48 -18.22 -10.05 -3.66
N GLU A 49 -18.73 -9.14 -4.50
CA GLU A 49 -18.05 -8.72 -5.74
C GLU A 49 -16.69 -8.07 -5.47
N LEU A 50 -16.59 -7.24 -4.42
CA LEU A 50 -15.32 -6.62 -4.03
C LEU A 50 -14.26 -7.69 -3.67
N VAL A 51 -14.67 -8.71 -2.93
CA VAL A 51 -13.80 -9.82 -2.53
C VAL A 51 -13.45 -10.71 -3.73
N ARG A 52 -14.37 -10.95 -4.66
CA ARG A 52 -14.10 -11.63 -5.94
C ARG A 52 -13.09 -10.86 -6.78
N LYS A 53 -13.24 -9.53 -6.89
CA LYS A 53 -12.33 -8.66 -7.67
C LYS A 53 -10.91 -8.71 -7.12
N TYR A 54 -10.74 -8.49 -5.81
CA TYR A 54 -9.40 -8.30 -5.25
C TYR A 54 -8.73 -9.57 -4.76
N ARG A 55 -9.49 -10.63 -4.47
CA ARG A 55 -8.98 -11.91 -3.94
C ARG A 55 -7.97 -11.68 -2.81
N PHE A 56 -8.37 -10.91 -1.80
CA PHE A 56 -7.52 -10.50 -0.68
C PHE A 56 -6.75 -11.68 -0.08
N PRO A 57 -5.42 -11.56 0.11
CA PRO A 57 -4.64 -12.62 0.75
C PRO A 57 -4.98 -12.83 2.23
N SER A 58 -5.35 -11.75 2.92
CA SER A 58 -5.75 -11.75 4.33
C SER A 58 -7.09 -11.03 4.48
N LEU A 59 -8.10 -11.76 4.96
CA LEU A 59 -9.46 -11.25 5.10
C LEU A 59 -10.06 -11.73 6.42
N PHE A 60 -10.41 -10.81 7.30
CA PHE A 60 -11.08 -11.13 8.57
C PHE A 60 -12.57 -10.89 8.43
N ILE A 61 -13.37 -11.95 8.60
CA ILE A 61 -14.81 -11.91 8.39
C ILE A 61 -15.49 -12.07 9.74
N ASN A 62 -16.14 -11.01 10.21
CA ASN A 62 -16.81 -10.96 11.50
C ASN A 62 -18.31 -10.72 11.33
N GLN A 63 -19.11 -11.16 12.30
CA GLN A 63 -20.51 -10.76 12.39
C GLN A 63 -20.63 -9.46 13.17
N PHE A 64 -21.60 -8.61 12.81
CA PHE A 64 -21.93 -7.45 13.63
C PHE A 64 -22.52 -7.87 14.98
N TYR A 65 -21.91 -7.34 16.05
CA TYR A 65 -22.42 -7.44 17.42
C TYR A 65 -22.70 -6.03 17.97
N PRO A 66 -23.96 -5.71 18.34
CA PRO A 66 -24.29 -4.40 18.86
C PRO A 66 -23.55 -4.15 20.19
N ARG A 67 -22.86 -3.02 20.26
CA ARG A 67 -22.16 -2.58 21.48
C ARG A 67 -23.02 -1.53 22.20
N PRO A 68 -23.36 -1.74 23.49
CA PRO A 68 -24.17 -0.77 24.24
C PRO A 68 -23.59 0.65 24.14
N GLY A 69 -24.48 1.64 23.95
CA GLY A 69 -24.10 3.05 23.81
C GLY A 69 -23.73 3.52 22.40
N THR A 70 -23.56 2.61 21.43
CA THR A 70 -23.29 3.00 20.04
C THR A 70 -24.57 3.36 19.27
N PRO A 71 -24.52 4.25 18.27
CA PRO A 71 -25.66 4.51 17.39
C PRO A 71 -26.17 3.25 16.69
N ALA A 72 -25.24 2.40 16.22
CA ALA A 72 -25.57 1.15 15.54
C ALA A 72 -26.34 0.16 16.44
N ALA A 73 -26.16 0.19 17.77
CA ALA A 73 -26.94 -0.65 18.68
C ALA A 73 -28.41 -0.25 18.78
N LYS A 74 -28.79 0.97 18.37
CA LYS A 74 -30.17 1.47 18.38
C LYS A 74 -30.88 1.30 17.03
N MET A 75 -30.15 0.91 15.99
CA MET A 75 -30.69 0.70 14.65
C MET A 75 -31.43 -0.64 14.56
N GLU A 76 -32.29 -0.80 13.55
CA GLU A 76 -32.95 -2.08 13.26
C GLU A 76 -31.90 -3.14 12.88
N GLN A 77 -31.88 -4.23 13.63
CA GLN A 77 -30.81 -5.24 13.52
C GLN A 77 -31.13 -6.24 12.42
N VAL A 78 -30.09 -6.63 11.67
CA VAL A 78 -30.19 -7.77 10.75
C VAL A 78 -30.40 -9.06 11.56
N PRO A 79 -31.38 -9.92 11.21
CA PRO A 79 -31.65 -11.17 11.92
C PRO A 79 -30.41 -12.06 12.02
N ALA A 80 -30.23 -12.72 13.18
CA ALA A 80 -29.03 -13.51 13.45
C ALA A 80 -28.76 -14.62 12.41
N HIS A 81 -29.82 -15.24 11.87
CA HIS A 81 -29.68 -16.27 10.84
C HIS A 81 -29.12 -15.71 9.52
N VAL A 82 -29.52 -14.49 9.13
CA VAL A 82 -28.99 -13.79 7.95
C VAL A 82 -27.52 -13.45 8.15
N LYS A 83 -27.13 -12.91 9.31
CA LYS A 83 -25.72 -12.61 9.63
C LYS A 83 -24.85 -13.87 9.53
N LYS A 84 -25.33 -14.98 10.09
CA LYS A 84 -24.65 -16.29 10.04
C LYS A 84 -24.53 -16.81 8.60
N GLN A 85 -25.59 -16.68 7.80
CA GLN A 85 -25.58 -17.08 6.40
C GLN A 85 -24.55 -16.26 5.60
N ARG A 86 -24.60 -14.92 5.70
CA ARG A 86 -23.68 -14.01 5.00
C ARG A 86 -22.22 -14.27 5.35
N THR A 87 -21.90 -14.42 6.64
CA THR A 87 -20.54 -14.81 7.07
C THR A 87 -20.13 -16.15 6.47
N LYS A 88 -21.01 -17.17 6.48
CA LYS A 88 -20.69 -18.48 5.91
C LYS A 88 -20.41 -18.41 4.41
N GLU A 89 -21.22 -17.66 3.66
CA GLU A 89 -21.05 -17.49 2.22
C GLU A 89 -19.76 -16.74 1.88
N LEU A 90 -19.49 -15.66 2.60
CA LEU A 90 -18.26 -14.88 2.40
C LEU A 90 -17.00 -15.66 2.80
N SER A 91 -17.05 -16.44 3.88
CA SER A 91 -15.98 -17.35 4.26
C SER A 91 -15.76 -18.42 3.19
N ALA A 92 -16.83 -18.99 2.64
CA ALA A 92 -16.72 -19.98 1.56
C ALA A 92 -16.07 -19.37 0.31
N LEU A 93 -16.44 -18.15 -0.07
CA LEU A 93 -15.77 -17.41 -1.15
C LEU A 93 -14.29 -17.20 -0.85
N PHE A 94 -13.94 -16.72 0.35
CA PHE A 94 -12.56 -16.54 0.74
C PHE A 94 -11.75 -17.84 0.64
N HIS A 95 -12.29 -18.96 1.12
CA HIS A 95 -11.63 -20.27 1.04
C HIS A 95 -11.59 -20.87 -0.36
N SER A 96 -12.41 -20.38 -1.31
CA SER A 96 -12.44 -20.90 -2.69
C SER A 96 -11.21 -20.54 -3.51
N TYR A 97 -10.39 -19.58 -3.05
CA TYR A 97 -9.19 -19.15 -3.77
C TYR A 97 -7.92 -19.23 -2.94
N ASN A 98 -6.81 -19.51 -3.62
CA ASN A 98 -5.47 -19.40 -3.07
C ASN A 98 -4.79 -18.12 -3.56
N PRO A 99 -4.35 -17.21 -2.67
CA PRO A 99 -3.77 -15.93 -3.08
C PRO A 99 -2.29 -16.03 -3.48
N TYR A 100 -1.59 -17.08 -3.05
CA TYR A 100 -0.13 -17.16 -3.14
C TYR A 100 0.42 -18.11 -4.21
N ASP A 101 -0.43 -18.73 -5.04
CA ASP A 101 0.02 -19.72 -6.05
C ASP A 101 1.11 -19.18 -6.98
N HIS A 102 1.01 -17.89 -7.33
CA HIS A 102 1.97 -17.20 -8.19
C HIS A 102 3.38 -17.07 -7.59
N LYS A 103 3.55 -17.30 -6.28
CA LYS A 103 4.82 -17.24 -5.57
C LYS A 103 5.65 -18.51 -5.69
N VAL A 104 5.04 -19.63 -6.09
CA VAL A 104 5.75 -20.91 -6.22
C VAL A 104 6.79 -20.80 -7.33
N GLY A 105 8.03 -21.17 -7.00
CA GLY A 105 9.19 -21.04 -7.87
C GLY A 105 9.95 -19.71 -7.71
N GLU A 106 9.44 -18.75 -6.94
CA GLU A 106 10.18 -17.53 -6.62
C GLU A 106 11.28 -17.81 -5.58
N LYS A 107 12.40 -17.11 -5.73
CA LYS A 107 13.40 -16.97 -4.66
C LYS A 107 13.10 -15.72 -3.85
N GLN A 108 13.02 -15.86 -2.53
CA GLN A 108 12.65 -14.77 -1.62
C GLN A 108 13.60 -14.68 -0.43
N SER A 109 13.84 -13.45 0.04
CA SER A 109 14.54 -13.21 1.30
C SER A 109 13.53 -13.11 2.45
N VAL A 110 13.76 -13.85 3.53
CA VAL A 110 12.83 -13.98 4.65
C VAL A 110 13.54 -13.82 5.99
N LEU A 111 12.87 -13.15 6.94
CA LEU A 111 13.31 -13.02 8.33
C LEU A 111 12.71 -14.15 9.17
N VAL A 112 13.53 -15.01 9.75
CA VAL A 112 13.07 -16.09 10.62
C VAL A 112 12.87 -15.56 12.05
N THR A 113 11.64 -15.62 12.56
CA THR A 113 11.27 -14.97 13.83
C THR A 113 10.91 -15.97 14.91
N GLU A 114 9.98 -16.88 14.60
CA GLU A 114 9.29 -17.69 15.59
C GLU A 114 9.18 -19.16 15.20
N GLU A 115 8.70 -19.96 16.14
CA GLU A 115 8.46 -21.38 15.95
C GLU A 115 7.00 -21.61 15.56
N SER A 116 6.77 -22.55 14.63
CA SER A 116 5.41 -22.90 14.24
C SER A 116 4.65 -23.55 15.41
N PHE A 117 3.32 -23.50 15.36
CA PHE A 117 2.46 -24.06 16.41
C PHE A 117 2.68 -25.57 16.63
N ASP A 118 2.99 -26.31 15.57
CA ASP A 118 3.30 -27.75 15.59
C ASP A 118 4.77 -28.07 15.92
N ALA A 119 5.59 -27.05 16.19
CA ALA A 119 7.01 -27.15 16.53
C ALA A 119 7.91 -27.76 15.42
N GLN A 120 7.38 -28.02 14.22
CA GLN A 120 8.09 -28.70 13.13
C GLN A 120 8.93 -27.73 12.28
N TYR A 121 8.51 -26.47 12.18
CA TYR A 121 9.12 -25.46 11.32
C TYR A 121 9.48 -24.21 12.12
N TYR A 122 10.31 -23.35 11.53
CA TYR A 122 10.30 -21.94 11.88
C TYR A 122 9.38 -21.17 10.94
N VAL A 123 8.72 -20.15 11.49
CA VAL A 123 7.96 -19.17 10.73
C VAL A 123 8.89 -18.01 10.41
N ALA A 124 8.98 -17.69 9.14
CA ALA A 124 9.68 -16.54 8.62
C ALA A 124 8.71 -15.60 7.92
N HIS A 125 9.10 -14.34 7.75
CA HIS A 125 8.32 -13.35 7.02
C HIS A 125 9.12 -12.76 5.88
N ASN A 126 8.53 -12.72 4.69
CA ASN A 126 9.12 -11.99 3.56
C ASN A 126 8.81 -10.49 3.64
N LYS A 127 9.27 -9.72 2.65
CA LYS A 127 9.02 -8.27 2.55
C LYS A 127 7.54 -7.90 2.53
N PHE A 128 6.67 -8.80 2.06
CA PHE A 128 5.22 -8.62 1.99
C PHE A 128 4.50 -9.04 3.27
N TYR A 129 5.28 -9.39 4.32
CA TYR A 129 4.83 -9.91 5.60
C TYR A 129 4.10 -11.27 5.52
N GLU A 130 4.20 -11.96 4.39
CA GLU A 130 3.64 -13.29 4.19
C GLU A 130 4.44 -14.32 5.00
N GLN A 131 3.74 -15.27 5.63
CA GLN A 131 4.37 -16.33 6.41
C GLN A 131 5.02 -17.36 5.49
N VAL A 132 6.30 -17.63 5.71
CA VAL A 132 7.09 -18.65 5.02
C VAL A 132 7.62 -19.65 6.03
N LEU A 133 7.17 -20.89 5.94
CA LEU A 133 7.64 -22.00 6.77
C LEU A 133 8.99 -22.49 6.23
N VAL A 134 9.97 -22.55 7.12
CA VAL A 134 11.34 -22.97 6.80
C VAL A 134 11.80 -24.08 7.76
N PRO A 135 12.76 -24.94 7.35
CA PRO A 135 13.29 -25.98 8.22
C PRO A 135 13.86 -25.41 9.52
N LYS A 136 13.61 -26.14 10.61
CA LYS A 136 14.00 -25.73 11.96
C LYS A 136 15.49 -25.97 12.24
N LYS A 137 16.37 -25.17 11.62
CA LYS A 137 17.81 -25.16 11.91
C LYS A 137 18.14 -24.04 12.90
N PRO A 138 18.79 -24.32 14.06
CA PRO A 138 19.08 -23.30 15.07
C PRO A 138 19.82 -22.06 14.56
N GLU A 139 20.65 -22.22 13.52
CA GLU A 139 21.39 -21.15 12.85
C GLU A 139 20.52 -20.09 12.18
N PHE A 140 19.26 -20.41 11.86
CA PHE A 140 18.36 -19.50 11.16
C PHE A 140 17.59 -18.56 12.08
N LYS A 141 17.34 -18.93 13.34
CA LYS A 141 16.45 -18.16 14.21
C LYS A 141 16.99 -16.74 14.43
N GLY A 142 16.17 -15.73 14.16
CA GLY A 142 16.53 -14.31 14.25
C GLY A 142 17.42 -13.82 13.10
N LYS A 143 17.54 -14.57 12.01
CA LYS A 143 18.37 -14.24 10.84
C LYS A 143 17.52 -14.08 9.58
N MET A 144 18.08 -13.34 8.63
CA MET A 144 17.59 -13.29 7.25
C MET A 144 18.23 -14.43 6.45
N ILE A 145 17.43 -15.15 5.68
CA ILE A 145 17.88 -16.23 4.78
C ILE A 145 17.20 -16.09 3.41
N GLU A 146 17.81 -16.67 2.37
CA GLU A 146 17.17 -16.82 1.08
C GLU A 146 16.53 -18.21 0.96
N VAL A 147 15.32 -18.25 0.43
CA VAL A 147 14.54 -19.49 0.25
C VAL A 147 13.96 -19.55 -1.15
N ASP A 148 13.93 -20.75 -1.72
CA ASP A 148 13.14 -21.06 -2.91
C ASP A 148 11.75 -21.54 -2.45
N ILE A 149 10.70 -20.83 -2.86
CA ILE A 149 9.32 -21.17 -2.51
C ILE A 149 8.87 -22.37 -3.35
N PHE A 150 8.48 -23.48 -2.73
CA PHE A 150 8.09 -24.70 -3.44
C PHE A 150 6.63 -25.11 -3.23
N GLU A 151 5.95 -24.53 -2.24
CA GLU A 151 4.55 -24.82 -1.95
C GLU A 151 3.86 -23.55 -1.43
N ALA A 152 2.60 -23.36 -1.82
CA ALA A 152 1.74 -22.29 -1.35
C ALA A 152 0.45 -22.87 -0.76
N GLY A 153 0.23 -22.67 0.53
CA GLY A 153 -1.04 -22.94 1.20
C GLY A 153 -1.90 -21.68 1.30
N LYS A 154 -3.09 -21.81 1.90
CA LYS A 154 -4.04 -20.69 2.05
C LYS A 154 -3.49 -19.51 2.87
N HIS A 155 -2.68 -19.81 3.88
CA HIS A 155 -2.20 -18.84 4.87
C HIS A 155 -0.67 -18.82 4.99
N PHE A 156 0.05 -19.65 4.24
CA PHE A 156 1.49 -19.80 4.37
C PHE A 156 2.11 -20.19 3.03
N LEU A 157 3.41 -19.95 2.92
CA LEU A 157 4.30 -20.51 1.91
C LEU A 157 5.25 -21.51 2.57
N ARG A 158 5.81 -22.45 1.81
CA ARG A 158 6.98 -23.24 2.26
C ARG A 158 8.18 -22.91 1.40
N GLY A 159 9.27 -22.58 2.08
CA GLY A 159 10.55 -22.24 1.48
C GLY A 159 11.61 -23.28 1.80
N ARG A 160 12.39 -23.68 0.80
CA ARG A 160 13.62 -24.44 1.01
C ARG A 160 14.80 -23.45 1.06
N PRO A 161 15.64 -23.46 2.11
CA PRO A 161 16.83 -22.62 2.15
C PRO A 161 17.75 -22.89 0.97
N VAL A 162 18.26 -21.85 0.35
CA VAL A 162 19.26 -21.94 -0.72
C VAL A 162 20.61 -22.31 -0.09
N GLU A 163 21.23 -23.41 -0.54
CA GLU A 163 22.42 -24.01 0.10
C GLU A 163 23.61 -23.05 0.22
N ASP A 164 23.83 -22.19 -0.78
CA ASP A 164 24.94 -21.23 -0.83
C ASP A 164 24.56 -19.83 -0.27
N SER A 165 23.36 -19.67 0.29
CA SER A 165 22.91 -18.35 0.74
C SER A 165 23.57 -17.93 2.04
N THR A 166 23.99 -16.66 2.10
CA THR A 166 24.55 -16.09 3.32
C THR A 166 23.45 -15.85 4.34
N VAL A 167 23.60 -16.44 5.53
CA VAL A 167 22.72 -16.16 6.67
C VAL A 167 23.11 -14.81 7.27
N ILE A 168 22.24 -13.81 7.14
CA ILE A 168 22.53 -12.44 7.55
C ILE A 168 21.87 -12.17 8.90
N THR A 169 22.62 -11.63 9.84
CA THR A 169 22.02 -11.07 11.07
C THR A 169 21.52 -9.66 10.75
N PRO A 170 20.21 -9.39 10.84
CA PRO A 170 19.71 -8.03 10.66
C PRO A 170 20.33 -7.17 11.77
N SER A 171 21.28 -6.33 11.39
CA SER A 171 21.97 -5.43 12.31
C SER A 171 21.22 -4.10 12.31
N ILE A 172 21.18 -3.43 13.45
CA ILE A 172 20.67 -2.05 13.50
C ILE A 172 21.58 -1.22 12.59
N ASN A 173 21.01 -0.62 11.54
CA ASN A 173 21.77 0.28 10.67
C ASN A 173 22.38 1.39 11.53
N GLN A 174 23.59 1.84 11.17
CA GLN A 174 24.16 3.01 11.83
C GLN A 174 23.17 4.19 11.74
N PRO A 175 23.00 4.96 12.82
CA PRO A 175 22.16 6.15 12.79
C PRO A 175 22.57 7.05 11.62
N LEU A 176 21.57 7.60 10.94
CA LEU A 176 21.78 8.63 9.94
C LEU A 176 22.59 9.79 10.52
N GLU A 177 23.50 10.36 9.74
CA GLU A 177 24.24 11.54 10.19
C GLU A 177 23.29 12.71 10.45
N LYS A 178 23.70 13.65 11.30
CA LYS A 178 22.88 14.81 11.65
C LYS A 178 22.55 15.62 10.40
N GLY A 179 21.25 15.68 10.04
CA GLY A 179 20.76 16.36 8.84
C GLY A 179 20.50 15.44 7.65
N GLU A 180 20.68 14.13 7.81
CA GLU A 180 20.22 13.14 6.84
C GLU A 180 18.81 12.64 7.16
N ILE A 181 18.05 12.36 6.10
CA ILE A 181 16.64 11.96 6.16
C ILE A 181 16.52 10.68 5.33
N SER A 182 15.97 9.62 5.90
CA SER A 182 15.81 8.35 5.18
C SER A 182 14.90 8.52 3.96
N GLY A 183 15.27 7.91 2.83
CA GLY A 183 14.42 7.84 1.63
C GLY A 183 14.57 9.00 0.63
N LEU A 184 15.29 10.08 0.96
CA LEU A 184 15.71 11.04 -0.06
C LEU A 184 16.93 10.49 -0.80
N SER A 185 16.77 10.21 -2.09
CA SER A 185 17.89 9.81 -2.93
C SER A 185 18.95 10.92 -2.91
N GLN A 186 20.23 10.59 -2.63
CA GLN A 186 21.36 11.54 -2.55
C GLN A 186 21.46 12.47 -3.78
N LYS A 187 20.83 12.11 -4.91
CA LYS A 187 20.70 12.94 -6.11
C LYS A 187 19.98 14.29 -5.89
N GLN A 188 19.17 14.45 -4.85
CA GLN A 188 18.53 15.74 -4.52
C GLN A 188 19.38 16.65 -3.62
N LYS A 189 20.41 16.13 -2.93
CA LYS A 189 21.32 16.97 -2.12
C LYS A 189 22.25 17.83 -2.98
N ALA A 190 22.65 17.35 -4.15
CA ALA A 190 23.58 18.05 -5.04
C ALA A 190 23.00 19.35 -5.66
N SER A 191 21.67 19.53 -5.68
CA SER A 191 21.04 20.74 -6.22
C SER A 191 20.79 21.84 -5.18
N SER A 192 21.01 21.58 -3.88
CA SER A 192 20.65 22.52 -2.81
C SER A 192 21.82 23.09 -1.99
N GLN A 193 23.07 22.72 -2.29
CA GLN A 193 24.25 23.17 -1.52
C GLN A 193 25.18 24.16 -2.22
N ASN A 194 24.80 24.77 -3.35
CA ASN A 194 25.54 25.90 -3.93
C ASN A 194 24.76 27.20 -3.78
N GLY A 195 24.87 27.83 -2.62
CA GLY A 195 24.26 29.11 -2.32
C GLY A 195 24.96 29.87 -1.20
N VAL A 196 26.24 30.23 -1.40
CA VAL A 196 26.89 31.32 -0.65
C VAL A 196 27.75 32.16 -1.61
N HIS A 197 27.50 33.47 -1.56
CA HIS A 197 28.04 34.54 -2.38
C HIS A 197 29.58 34.68 -2.35
N ALA A 198 30.17 35.03 -3.50
CA ALA A 198 31.42 35.78 -3.62
C ALA A 198 31.26 36.88 -4.70
N PRO A 199 32.00 38.00 -4.62
CA PRO A 199 31.57 39.28 -5.17
C PRO A 199 31.80 39.47 -6.68
N LEU A 200 30.98 40.34 -7.26
CA LEU A 200 30.94 40.73 -8.66
C LEU A 200 32.25 41.39 -9.14
N THR A 201 32.74 41.00 -10.30
CA THR A 201 33.11 41.89 -11.43
C THR A 201 33.31 41.06 -12.72
N PRO A 202 33.19 41.68 -13.91
CA PRO A 202 32.50 41.08 -15.05
C PRO A 202 33.47 40.62 -16.16
N ALA A 203 33.11 39.55 -16.88
CA ALA A 203 33.21 39.47 -18.33
C ALA A 203 32.75 38.09 -18.87
N SER A 204 32.15 38.16 -20.06
CA SER A 204 31.97 37.08 -21.06
C SER A 204 31.01 35.94 -20.71
N ILE A 205 29.74 36.18 -21.08
CA ILE A 205 28.72 35.19 -21.39
C ILE A 205 29.20 34.33 -22.57
N GLY A 206 29.06 33.02 -22.42
CA GLY A 206 29.13 32.07 -23.53
C GLY A 206 28.41 30.78 -23.19
N CYS A 207 27.07 30.76 -23.23
CA CYS A 207 26.39 29.68 -23.96
C CYS A 207 24.94 30.03 -24.30
N SER A 208 24.65 29.76 -25.55
CA SER A 208 23.45 29.99 -26.33
C SER A 208 22.21 29.28 -25.77
N TRP A 209 21.12 30.04 -25.62
CA TRP A 209 19.75 29.52 -25.76
C TRP A 209 19.05 30.43 -26.77
N ASN A 210 18.78 29.87 -27.95
CA ASN A 210 18.16 30.60 -29.04
C ASN A 210 16.64 30.64 -28.79
N LEU A 211 16.15 31.80 -28.36
CA LEU A 211 14.73 32.16 -28.36
C LEU A 211 14.57 33.36 -29.27
N ASP A 212 14.01 33.14 -30.46
CA ASP A 212 13.82 34.19 -31.44
C ASP A 212 12.88 35.30 -30.94
N GLY A 213 13.23 36.54 -31.27
CA GLY A 213 12.59 37.77 -30.78
C GLY A 213 11.09 37.93 -31.09
N GLN A 214 10.49 37.04 -31.88
CA GLN A 214 9.04 36.97 -32.05
C GLN A 214 8.34 36.32 -30.85
N GLY A 215 8.96 35.32 -30.21
CA GLY A 215 8.38 34.60 -29.07
C GLY A 215 8.27 35.47 -27.81
N LEU A 216 9.25 36.34 -27.57
CA LEU A 216 9.22 37.28 -26.45
C LEU A 216 8.14 38.36 -26.60
N LYS A 217 7.91 38.84 -27.84
CA LYS A 217 6.85 39.82 -28.13
C LYS A 217 5.46 39.20 -27.96
N LEU A 218 5.27 37.94 -28.36
CA LEU A 218 4.02 37.20 -28.17
C LEU A 218 3.71 36.97 -26.69
N LEU A 219 4.72 36.64 -25.88
CA LEU A 219 4.56 36.48 -24.43
C LEU A 219 4.23 37.80 -23.72
N SER A 220 4.85 38.92 -24.14
CA SER A 220 4.56 40.23 -23.50
C SER A 220 3.17 40.74 -23.86
N VAL A 221 2.71 40.54 -25.10
CA VAL A 221 1.34 40.91 -25.52
C VAL A 221 0.30 40.00 -24.87
N GLY A 222 0.60 38.70 -24.70
CA GLY A 222 -0.29 37.78 -23.99
C GLY A 222 -0.51 38.14 -22.52
N LEU A 223 0.57 38.53 -21.82
CA LEU A 223 0.48 38.93 -20.41
C LEU A 223 -0.30 40.23 -20.22
N THR A 224 -0.14 41.21 -21.12
CA THR A 224 -0.89 42.47 -21.05
C THR A 224 -2.37 42.27 -21.39
N LEU A 225 -2.71 41.41 -22.35
CA LEU A 225 -4.11 41.09 -22.66
C LEU A 225 -4.79 40.37 -21.49
N LEU A 226 -4.09 39.44 -20.83
CA LEU A 226 -4.62 38.74 -19.65
C LEU A 226 -4.89 39.72 -18.50
N ALA A 227 -3.97 40.66 -18.25
CA ALA A 227 -4.16 41.68 -17.22
C ALA A 227 -5.38 42.58 -17.51
N VAL A 228 -5.57 42.99 -18.77
CA VAL A 228 -6.74 43.81 -19.17
C VAL A 228 -8.04 43.01 -19.01
N VAL A 229 -8.08 41.74 -19.40
CA VAL A 229 -9.26 40.88 -19.24
C VAL A 229 -9.60 40.65 -17.77
N VAL A 230 -8.58 40.44 -16.92
CA VAL A 230 -8.80 40.27 -15.46
C VAL A 230 -9.37 41.55 -14.86
N VAL A 231 -8.85 42.73 -15.22
CA VAL A 231 -9.39 44.02 -14.75
C VAL A 231 -10.82 44.24 -15.23
N PHE A 232 -11.13 43.93 -16.50
CA PHE A 232 -12.47 44.11 -17.06
C PHE A 232 -13.52 43.15 -16.46
N ILE A 233 -13.11 41.92 -16.12
CA ILE A 233 -13.97 40.96 -15.41
C ILE A 233 -14.23 41.44 -13.97
N PHE A 234 -13.22 41.98 -13.30
CA PHE A 234 -13.35 42.51 -11.94
C PHE A 234 -14.28 43.73 -11.88
N GLU A 235 -14.22 44.62 -12.88
CA GLU A 235 -15.05 45.83 -12.97
C GLU A 235 -16.53 45.51 -13.32
N LYS A 236 -16.80 44.38 -13.97
CA LYS A 236 -18.17 43.89 -14.28
C LYS A 236 -18.83 43.07 -13.17
N LEU A 237 -18.09 42.76 -12.10
CA LEU A 237 -18.55 41.99 -10.94
C LEU A 237 -18.85 42.87 -9.70
N GLN A 238 -18.73 44.20 -9.82
CA GLN A 238 -19.26 45.21 -8.89
C GLN A 238 -20.47 45.93 -9.47
#